data_AF-A0A553HKD9-F1
#
_entry.id   AF-A0A553HKD9-F1
#
_cell.length_a   1.000
_cell.length_b   1.000
_cell.length_c   1.000
_cell.angle_alpha   90.00
_cell.angle_beta   90.00
_cell.angle_gamma   90.00
#
_symmetry.space_group_name_H-M   'P 1'
#
loop_
_entity.id
_entity.type
_entity.pdbx_description
1 polymer ?
#
loop_
_entity_poly.entity_id
_entity_poly.type
_entity_poly.pdbx_seq_one_letter_code
_entity_poly.pdbx_strand_id
1 'polypeptide(L)'
;MVSIAVEPPAQVQRRTVLYPPLVVSCRSNQYTFYQVVLMDSHGHIVESNDLLQGTLSKSPQLLESTAGSSRSSKDYAVFPDLVINKSGTYTVQVNAYQIDYSSMPPTTYHAGAVATRSIRVRTSSVAAERPSSSEARLLDRLTQAGFPIP
;
A
#
# COMPACT_ATOMS: atom_id res chain seq x y z
N MET A 1 0.08 11.17 9.77
CA MET A 1 0.49 11.36 8.36
C MET A 1 0.75 9.99 7.75
N VAL A 2 0.15 9.72 6.60
CA VAL A 2 0.35 8.49 5.81
C VAL A 2 1.58 8.66 4.92
N SER A 3 2.39 7.61 4.76
CA SER A 3 3.61 7.65 3.95
C SER A 3 3.94 6.27 3.36
N ILE A 4 4.51 6.22 2.16
CA ILE A 4 4.99 4.95 1.58
C ILE A 4 6.21 4.49 2.38
N ALA A 5 6.20 3.22 2.80
CA ALA A 5 7.28 2.59 3.54
C ALA A 5 8.02 1.54 2.71
N VAL A 6 7.32 0.92 1.76
CA VAL A 6 7.90 0.08 0.71
C VAL A 6 7.22 0.44 -0.60
N GLU A 7 8.02 0.83 -1.59
CA GLU A 7 7.54 1.14 -2.93
C GLU A 7 7.26 -0.15 -3.72
N PRO A 8 6.15 -0.22 -4.47
CA PRO A 8 5.96 -1.27 -5.45
C PRO A 8 7.04 -1.20 -6.55
N PRO A 9 7.22 -2.26 -7.35
CA PRO A 9 8.21 -2.25 -8.42
C PRO A 9 7.91 -1.14 -9.44
N ALA A 10 8.95 -0.47 -9.93
CA ALA A 10 8.83 0.57 -10.96
C ALA A 10 8.40 -0.03 -12.31
N GLN A 11 8.62 -1.33 -12.52
CA GLN A 11 8.16 -2.06 -13.70
C GLN A 11 7.66 -3.45 -13.31
N VAL A 12 6.56 -3.88 -13.91
CA VAL A 12 6.00 -5.21 -13.67
C VAL A 12 5.35 -5.76 -14.94
N GLN A 13 5.28 -7.08 -15.07
CA GLN A 13 4.45 -7.71 -16.09
C GLN A 13 2.98 -7.62 -15.66
N ARG A 14 2.09 -7.29 -16.59
CA ARG A 14 0.64 -7.29 -16.34
C ARG A 14 0.19 -8.63 -15.78
N ARG A 15 -0.86 -8.62 -14.95
CA ARG A 15 -1.43 -9.84 -14.33
C ARG A 15 -0.46 -10.59 -13.42
N THR A 16 0.56 -9.90 -12.91
CA THR A 16 1.50 -10.44 -11.91
C THR A 16 1.34 -9.64 -10.62
N VAL A 17 1.51 -10.31 -9.48
CA VAL A 17 1.50 -9.65 -8.17
C VAL A 17 2.67 -8.68 -8.08
N LEU A 18 2.40 -7.48 -7.56
CA LEU A 18 3.41 -6.46 -7.33
C LEU A 18 4.38 -6.93 -6.24
N TYR A 19 5.64 -7.13 -6.60
CA TYR A 19 6.73 -7.37 -5.66
C TYR A 19 7.93 -6.46 -5.97
N PRO A 20 8.46 -5.69 -5.00
CA PRO A 20 8.06 -5.61 -3.58
C PRO A 20 6.60 -5.20 -3.37
N PRO A 21 5.94 -5.63 -2.27
CA PRO A 21 4.55 -5.29 -2.02
C PRO A 21 4.43 -3.81 -1.62
N LEU A 22 3.27 -3.23 -1.86
CA LEU A 22 2.98 -1.89 -1.36
C LEU A 22 2.77 -1.93 0.15
N VAL A 23 3.61 -1.19 0.88
CA VAL A 23 3.46 -1.00 2.32
C VAL A 23 3.39 0.49 2.62
N VAL A 24 2.35 0.88 3.36
CA VAL A 24 2.23 2.23 3.89
C VAL A 24 2.45 2.22 5.39
N SER A 25 3.15 3.24 5.86
CA SER A 25 3.31 3.50 7.29
C SER A 25 2.50 4.71 7.70
N CYS A 26 1.88 4.57 8.85
CA CYS A 26 0.77 5.40 9.25
C CYS A 26 0.83 5.71 10.74
N ARG A 27 0.11 6.76 11.14
CA ARG A 27 -0.36 6.89 12.52
C ARG A 27 -1.83 6.52 12.46
N SER A 28 -2.20 5.37 12.99
CA SER A 28 -3.59 4.96 13.02
C SER A 28 -4.27 5.43 14.30
N ASN A 29 -5.56 5.66 14.21
CA ASN A 29 -6.47 5.53 15.35
C ASN A 29 -7.35 4.29 15.12
N GLN A 30 -8.11 3.91 16.13
CA GLN A 30 -8.90 2.67 16.17
C GLN A 30 -9.95 2.55 15.04
N TYR A 31 -10.22 3.62 14.27
CA TYR A 31 -11.25 3.67 13.22
C TYR A 31 -10.71 4.16 11.88
N THR A 32 -9.40 3.98 11.63
CA THR A 32 -8.77 4.30 10.35
C THR A 32 -8.69 3.07 9.44
N PHE A 33 -9.02 3.23 8.16
CA PHE A 33 -8.73 2.25 7.11
C PHE A 33 -8.10 2.93 5.90
N TYR A 34 -7.43 2.14 5.08
CA TYR A 34 -6.72 2.61 3.88
C TYR A 34 -7.34 1.96 2.65
N GLN A 35 -7.58 2.77 1.62
CA GLN A 35 -8.08 2.29 0.33
C GLN A 35 -7.08 2.62 -0.77
N VAL A 36 -6.84 1.65 -1.63
CA VAL A 36 -5.96 1.76 -2.78
C VAL A 36 -6.79 2.06 -4.02
N VAL A 37 -6.35 3.05 -4.79
CA VAL A 37 -6.87 3.36 -6.13
C VAL A 37 -5.73 3.44 -7.12
N LEU A 38 -6.02 3.14 -8.38
CA LEU A 38 -5.06 3.27 -9.47
C LEU A 38 -5.30 4.57 -10.21
N MET A 39 -4.24 5.33 -10.45
CA MET A 39 -4.25 6.55 -11.25
C MET A 39 -3.52 6.33 -12.56
N ASP A 40 -4.03 6.92 -13.64
CA ASP A 40 -3.33 6.97 -14.92
C ASP A 40 -2.17 7.99 -14.90
N SER A 41 -1.46 8.10 -16.03
CA SER A 41 -0.37 9.07 -16.20
C SER A 41 -0.80 10.54 -16.18
N HIS A 42 -2.11 10.82 -16.29
CA HIS A 42 -2.68 12.16 -16.24
C HIS A 42 -3.21 12.53 -14.85
N GLY A 43 -3.11 11.61 -13.88
CA GLY A 43 -3.60 11.79 -12.52
C GLY A 43 -5.09 11.50 -12.34
N HIS A 44 -5.74 10.88 -13.32
CA HIS A 44 -7.14 10.47 -13.19
C HIS A 44 -7.24 9.10 -12.53
N ILE A 45 -8.18 8.96 -11.59
CA ILE A 45 -8.53 7.66 -11.01
C ILE A 45 -9.15 6.79 -12.11
N VAL A 46 -8.65 5.57 -12.27
CA VAL A 46 -9.14 4.64 -13.27
C VAL A 46 -10.13 3.67 -12.63
N GLU A 47 -11.42 3.97 -12.78
CA GLU A 47 -12.53 3.22 -12.17
C GLU A 47 -12.93 1.97 -12.96
N SER A 48 -11.96 1.14 -13.34
CA SER A 48 -12.23 -0.14 -13.99
C SER A 48 -12.07 -1.29 -13.00
N ASN A 49 -13.17 -1.97 -12.68
CA ASN A 49 -13.21 -3.09 -11.71
C ASN A 49 -12.20 -4.20 -12.01
N ASP A 50 -11.84 -4.40 -13.28
CA ASP A 50 -10.90 -5.45 -13.69
C ASP A 50 -9.45 -4.96 -13.79
N LEU A 51 -9.17 -3.67 -13.59
CA LEU A 51 -7.84 -3.11 -13.85
C LEU A 51 -6.87 -3.32 -12.68
N LEU A 52 -7.33 -3.06 -11.46
CA LEU A 52 -6.58 -3.27 -10.23
C LEU A 52 -7.29 -4.34 -9.39
N GLN A 53 -6.59 -5.41 -9.07
CA GLN A 53 -7.10 -6.55 -8.29
C GLN A 53 -6.26 -6.77 -7.03
N GLY A 54 -6.78 -7.60 -6.13
CA GLY A 54 -6.18 -7.90 -4.83
C GLY A 54 -6.94 -7.21 -3.69
N THR A 55 -6.27 -7.06 -2.55
CA THR A 55 -6.80 -6.35 -1.40
C THR A 55 -6.75 -4.85 -1.66
N LEU A 56 -7.91 -4.22 -1.88
CA LEU A 56 -7.99 -2.77 -2.15
C LEU A 56 -8.29 -1.92 -0.92
N SER A 57 -8.73 -2.54 0.19
CA SER A 57 -9.00 -1.87 1.45
C SER A 57 -8.40 -2.64 2.61
N LYS A 58 -7.73 -1.95 3.54
CA LYS A 58 -7.03 -2.59 4.65
C LYS A 58 -7.02 -1.70 5.89
N SER A 59 -7.32 -2.30 7.05
CA SER A 59 -7.05 -1.68 8.35
C SER A 59 -5.57 -1.86 8.70
N PRO A 60 -4.92 -0.85 9.30
CA PRO A 60 -3.53 -0.97 9.68
C PRO A 60 -3.36 -1.95 10.84
N GLN A 61 -2.18 -2.55 10.93
CA GLN A 61 -1.75 -3.39 12.03
C GLN A 61 -0.52 -2.75 12.70
N LEU A 62 -0.46 -2.87 14.03
CA LEU A 62 0.65 -2.34 14.83
C LEU A 62 1.87 -3.24 14.68
N LEU A 63 3.02 -2.63 14.36
CA LEU A 63 4.33 -3.24 14.54
C LEU A 63 4.91 -2.74 15.86
N GLU A 64 4.92 -3.61 16.87
CA GLU A 64 5.48 -3.31 18.17
C GLU A 64 7.00 -3.12 18.10
N SER A 65 7.50 -2.14 18.84
CA SER A 65 8.95 -1.99 19.04
C SER A 65 9.42 -3.00 20.08
N THR A 66 10.54 -3.68 19.81
CA THR A 66 11.15 -4.58 20.79
C THR A 66 11.63 -3.80 22.02
N ALA A 67 11.49 -4.39 23.20
CA ALA A 67 11.93 -3.78 24.46
C ALA A 67 13.42 -3.38 24.36
N GLY A 68 13.72 -2.09 24.57
CA GLY A 68 15.07 -1.53 24.45
C GLY A 68 15.40 -0.85 23.10
N SER A 69 14.50 -0.92 22.11
CA SER A 69 14.63 -0.15 20.86
C SER A 69 14.16 1.29 21.06
N SER A 70 14.96 2.26 20.60
CA SER A 70 14.59 3.69 20.58
C SER A 70 13.49 4.04 19.55
N ARG A 71 13.03 3.06 18.77
CA ARG A 71 11.99 3.25 17.76
C ARG A 71 10.62 3.23 18.43
N SER A 72 9.76 4.20 18.11
CA SER A 72 8.35 4.13 18.50
C SER A 72 7.64 3.04 17.69
N SER A 73 6.69 2.34 18.31
CA SER A 73 5.76 1.46 17.59
C SER A 73 5.09 2.23 16.45
N LYS A 74 4.85 1.55 15.33
CA LYS A 74 4.30 2.19 14.12
C LYS A 74 3.29 1.28 13.47
N ASP A 75 2.25 1.89 12.92
CA ASP A 75 1.19 1.19 12.22
C ASP A 75 1.52 1.06 10.74
N TYR A 76 1.21 -0.11 10.18
CA TYR A 76 1.42 -0.41 8.77
C TYR A 76 0.16 -1.01 8.15
N ALA A 77 -0.18 -0.56 6.94
CA ALA A 77 -1.12 -1.29 6.08
C ALA A 77 -0.33 -1.89 4.91
N VAL A 78 -0.50 -3.19 4.72
CA VAL A 78 0.21 -4.00 3.74
C VAL A 78 -0.78 -4.49 2.69
N PHE A 79 -0.41 -4.30 1.42
CA PHE A 79 -1.18 -4.72 0.26
C PHE A 79 -0.34 -5.73 -0.56
N PRO A 80 -0.36 -7.02 -0.18
CA PRO A 80 0.62 -8.00 -0.67
C PRO A 80 0.24 -8.66 -2.00
N ASP A 81 -1.01 -8.48 -2.44
CA ASP A 81 -1.65 -9.22 -3.51
C ASP A 81 -2.14 -8.29 -4.65
N LEU A 82 -1.64 -7.05 -4.71
CA LEU A 82 -2.02 -6.11 -5.75
C LEU A 82 -1.56 -6.60 -7.12
N VAL A 83 -2.48 -6.56 -8.09
CA VAL A 83 -2.23 -6.95 -9.48
C VAL A 83 -2.79 -5.89 -10.42
N ILE A 84 -2.00 -5.46 -11.41
CA ILE A 84 -2.46 -4.56 -12.47
C ILE A 84 -2.62 -5.35 -13.79
N ASN A 85 -3.82 -5.37 -14.34
CA ASN A 85 -4.19 -6.29 -15.42
C ASN A 85 -3.95 -5.77 -16.83
N LYS A 86 -3.86 -4.46 -17.03
CA LYS A 86 -3.59 -3.84 -18.34
C LYS A 86 -2.22 -3.18 -18.33
N SER A 87 -1.56 -3.22 -19.49
CA SER A 87 -0.31 -2.51 -19.72
C SER A 87 -0.57 -1.01 -19.78
N GLY A 88 0.35 -0.23 -19.22
CA GLY A 88 0.24 1.22 -19.12
C GLY A 88 1.24 1.78 -18.14
N THR A 89 1.19 3.09 -17.92
CA THR A 89 1.92 3.74 -16.82
C THR A 89 0.89 4.21 -15.82
N TYR A 90 1.05 3.77 -14.58
CA TYR A 90 0.10 4.04 -13.51
C TYR A 90 0.82 4.52 -12.26
N THR A 91 0.07 5.10 -11.35
CA THR A 91 0.50 5.36 -9.98
C THR A 91 -0.52 4.77 -9.05
N VAL A 92 -0.08 4.17 -7.94
CA VAL A 92 -0.98 3.65 -6.92
C VAL A 92 -1.14 4.72 -5.85
N GLN A 93 -2.36 5.21 -5.63
CA GLN A 93 -2.67 6.14 -4.55
C GLN A 93 -3.36 5.40 -3.40
N VAL A 94 -2.87 5.67 -2.19
CA VAL A 94 -3.43 5.17 -0.95
C VAL A 94 -4.15 6.32 -0.25
N ASN A 95 -5.45 6.19 -0.09
CA ASN A 95 -6.31 7.13 0.61
C ASN A 95 -6.53 6.63 2.04
N ALA A 96 -6.29 7.48 3.01
CA ALA A 96 -6.61 7.25 4.41
C ALA A 96 -8.02 7.78 4.70
N TYR A 97 -8.86 6.92 5.26
CA TYR A 97 -10.19 7.28 5.71
C TYR A 97 -10.32 7.02 7.20
N GLN A 98 -11.02 7.91 7.88
CA GLN A 98 -11.38 7.73 9.28
C GLN A 98 -12.90 7.77 9.41
N ILE A 99 -13.41 6.82 10.19
CA ILE A 99 -14.82 6.76 10.55
C ILE A 99 -15.01 7.52 11.86
N ASP A 100 -15.87 8.53 11.82
CA ASP A 100 -16.35 9.23 13.00
C ASP A 100 -17.63 8.56 13.51
N TYR A 101 -17.49 7.77 14.57
CA TYR A 101 -18.63 7.15 15.27
C TYR A 101 -19.33 8.11 16.24
N SER A 102 -18.80 9.32 16.46
CA SER A 102 -19.45 10.33 17.30
C SER A 102 -20.55 11.10 16.54
N SER A 103 -20.56 11.06 15.21
CA SER A 103 -21.63 11.61 14.38
C SER A 103 -22.79 10.62 14.21
N MET A 104 -24.01 11.13 14.01
CA MET A 104 -25.21 10.33 13.72
C MET A 104 -25.85 10.81 12.40
N PRO A 105 -25.82 10.02 11.31
CA PRO A 105 -25.16 8.71 11.19
C PRO A 105 -23.61 8.82 11.27
N PRO A 106 -22.89 7.71 11.50
CA PRO A 106 -21.44 7.70 11.41
C PRO A 106 -20.97 8.22 10.06
N THR A 107 -20.02 9.14 10.07
CA THR A 107 -19.50 9.78 8.86
C THR A 107 -18.09 9.28 8.57
N THR A 108 -17.71 9.27 7.29
CA THR A 108 -16.34 8.95 6.89
C THR A 108 -15.72 10.21 6.31
N TYR A 109 -14.52 10.56 6.75
CA TYR A 109 -13.77 11.65 6.18
C TYR A 109 -12.42 11.19 5.65
N HIS A 110 -11.97 11.88 4.60
CA HIS A 110 -10.65 11.67 4.02
C HIS A 110 -9.59 12.33 4.90
N ALA A 111 -8.75 11.53 5.54
CA ALA A 111 -7.71 11.98 6.45
C ALA A 111 -6.40 12.33 5.74
N GLY A 112 -6.27 11.94 4.46
CA GLY A 112 -5.13 12.25 3.62
C GLY A 112 -4.87 11.19 2.56
N ALA A 113 -3.91 11.44 1.68
CA ALA A 113 -3.50 10.51 0.64
C ALA A 113 -1.98 10.52 0.47
N VAL A 114 -1.45 9.42 -0.06
CA VAL A 114 -0.08 9.32 -0.55
C VAL A 114 -0.07 8.50 -1.82
N ALA A 115 0.77 8.88 -2.78
CA ALA A 115 0.94 8.17 -4.03
C ALA A 115 2.33 7.52 -4.10
N THR A 116 2.42 6.36 -4.74
CA THR A 116 3.69 5.70 -5.06
C THR A 116 4.43 6.46 -6.15
N ARG A 117 5.64 6.01 -6.49
CA ARG A 117 6.22 6.33 -7.80
C ARG A 117 5.39 5.71 -8.94
N SER A 118 5.64 6.15 -10.18
CA SER A 118 5.00 5.56 -11.35
C SER A 118 5.49 4.13 -11.61
N ILE A 119 4.54 3.25 -11.93
CA ILE A 119 4.72 1.84 -12.26
C ILE A 119 4.46 1.66 -13.75
N ARG A 120 5.43 1.11 -14.47
CA ARG A 120 5.29 0.74 -15.89
C ARG A 120 4.87 -0.72 -15.99
N VAL A 121 3.61 -0.94 -16.33
CA VAL A 121 3.05 -2.28 -16.52
C VAL A 121 3.24 -2.71 -17.97
N ARG A 122 3.98 -3.79 -18.19
CA ARG A 122 4.35 -4.31 -19.51
C ARG A 122 3.58 -5.58 -19.85
N THR A 123 3.40 -5.84 -21.13
CA THR A 123 2.80 -7.10 -21.60
C THR A 123 3.80 -8.25 -21.55
N SER A 124 5.08 -7.96 -21.85
CA SER A 124 6.18 -8.91 -21.77
C SER A 124 6.68 -9.08 -20.34
N SER A 125 7.39 -10.19 -20.09
CA SER A 125 8.11 -10.38 -18.84
C SER A 125 9.16 -9.29 -18.63
N VAL A 126 9.32 -8.89 -17.37
CA VAL A 126 10.33 -7.93 -16.91
C VAL A 126 11.09 -8.54 -15.76
N ALA A 127 12.34 -8.12 -15.58
CA ALA A 127 13.12 -8.56 -14.42
C ALA A 127 12.44 -8.13 -13.12
N ALA A 128 12.38 -9.02 -12.13
CA ALA A 128 11.85 -8.70 -10.83
C ALA A 128 12.72 -7.62 -10.16
N GLU A 129 12.08 -6.54 -9.71
CA GLU A 129 12.75 -5.54 -8.89
C GLU A 129 12.95 -6.08 -7.47
N ARG A 130 14.06 -5.70 -6.85
CA ARG A 130 14.35 -6.05 -5.46
C ARG A 130 14.10 -4.85 -4.56
N PRO A 131 13.57 -5.06 -3.34
CA PRO A 131 13.46 -3.98 -2.38
C PRO A 131 14.85 -3.47 -2.02
N SER A 132 14.96 -2.17 -1.71
CA SER A 132 16.19 -1.61 -1.17
C SER A 132 16.56 -2.27 0.17
N SER A 133 17.82 -2.14 0.61
CA SER A 133 18.26 -2.77 1.87
C SER A 133 17.42 -2.34 3.09
N SER A 134 16.91 -1.11 3.10
CA SER A 134 16.05 -0.60 4.17
C SER A 134 14.63 -1.18 4.10
N GLU A 135 14.08 -1.31 2.89
CA GLU A 135 12.78 -1.93 2.65
C GLU A 135 12.81 -3.43 2.96
N ALA A 136 13.86 -4.14 2.53
CA ALA A 136 14.06 -5.55 2.84
C ALA A 136 14.06 -5.81 4.35
N ARG A 137 14.84 -5.02 5.11
CA ARG A 137 14.85 -5.09 6.60
C ARG A 137 13.52 -4.72 7.24
N LEU A 138 12.69 -3.90 6.59
CA LEU A 138 11.34 -3.62 7.06
C LEU A 138 10.41 -4.79 6.77
N LEU A 139 10.43 -5.34 5.55
CA LEU A 139 9.67 -6.51 5.14
C LEU A 139 9.97 -7.70 6.07
N ASP A 140 11.25 -7.98 6.35
CA ASP A 140 11.64 -9.06 7.28
C ASP A 140 11.01 -8.89 8.67
N ARG A 141 10.99 -7.66 9.20
CA ARG A 141 10.38 -7.36 10.50
C ARG A 141 8.86 -7.47 10.47
N LEU A 142 8.23 -7.05 9.38
CA LEU A 142 6.79 -7.21 9.18
C LEU A 142 6.43 -8.70 9.10
N THR A 143 7.20 -9.50 8.36
CA THR A 143 7.02 -10.95 8.30
C THR A 143 7.16 -11.60 9.68
N GLN A 144 8.19 -11.22 10.46
CA GLN A 144 8.37 -11.72 11.83
C GLN A 144 7.21 -11.34 12.77
N ALA A 145 6.56 -10.19 12.52
CA ALA A 145 5.39 -9.74 13.27
C ALA A 145 4.06 -10.30 12.73
N GLY A 146 4.10 -11.24 11.78
CA GLY A 146 2.92 -11.93 11.26
C GLY A 146 2.14 -11.18 10.18
N PHE A 147 2.72 -10.14 9.57
CA PHE A 147 2.12 -9.50 8.41
C PHE A 147 2.20 -10.44 7.19
N PRO A 148 1.19 -10.43 6.29
CA PRO A 148 1.15 -11.32 5.13
C PRO A 148 2.05 -10.80 4.01
N ILE A 149 3.37 -10.96 4.15
CA ILE A 149 4.36 -10.61 3.11
C ILE A 149 4.61 -11.85 2.23
N PRO A 150 4.55 -11.74 0.89
CA PRO A 150 4.81 -12.84 -0.04
C PRO A 150 6.30 -13.21 -0.17
#